data_AF-B9G683-F1
#
_entry.id   AF-B9G683-F1
#
_cell.length_a   1.000
_cell.length_b   1.000
_cell.length_c   1.000
_cell.angle_alpha   90.00
_cell.angle_beta   90.00
_cell.angle_gamma   90.00
#
_symmetry.space_group_name_H-M   'P 1'
#
loop_
_entity.id
_entity.type
_entity.pdbx_description
1 polymer ?
#
loop_
_entity_poly.entity_id
_entity_poly.type
_entity_poly.pdbx_seq_one_letter_code
_entity_poly.pdbx_strand_id
1 'polypeptide(L)'
;MAAVARSRHPGHCARRPLPVTSLFRLADATPASRRRRLAVPGPPLTGCEQRDSTLTVCTLDEKSRNPSWKAIGYAAPAAAAAAVEQRRPASPSRRPLEDGVVETRRMDDNALLRSLVEKGLAVKTGTAAHHTVQCDAVVVGSGCGGGVAAAVLASKGYKVVVVEKGDYFATEDYTSLEGPSMERLYEKGGVFGTSNVTTILFTGATVGGGSAVNWSACIRTPAEIREEWSREHGLPVFASTAYAQAMDAVCDRIRVTGGCEEEGFQNRVLRRGCDALGMRADAVPRNSSEGHFCGSCNLGCPTGDKKGTGHDVARRRRRARRGHPDRVQGRALHPREERRREGRPEQELRIEAKVSISACGALMTPPLLRNSGLKNRHIGRNLHLHPVSMAWGYFPDSTAELPGKCYEGGIITSMHRVTDRTIIETPALGPGAFSAVVPWESGRDMKERMRRYARTAHAFALCATAAPAQSTARPPSASPRAATTPRSFGAGLRRALRILVAAGAAEVGTHRSDGLRLRCKGVRDADVEAFLDEVTIEKGPMYPGSDKWAIFCSAHQMGSCRMGASPRDGAVDGAGESWEAEGLYVCDGSLLPTAVGVNPMITIQSIAYCLSNGIADTLSH
;
A
#
# COMPACT_ATOMS: atom_id res chain seq x y z
N MET A 1 11.69 -7.56 68.54
CA MET A 1 12.38 -6.78 67.50
C MET A 1 12.24 -7.52 66.18
N ALA A 2 11.75 -6.76 65.19
CA ALA A 2 11.77 -6.88 63.72
C ALA A 2 12.94 -7.67 63.08
N ALA A 3 12.90 -8.15 61.83
CA ALA A 3 11.96 -7.93 60.73
C ALA A 3 12.06 -9.06 59.68
N VAL A 4 10.92 -9.32 59.03
CA VAL A 4 10.71 -10.19 57.87
C VAL A 4 10.88 -9.37 56.59
N ALA A 5 11.73 -9.83 55.67
CA ALA A 5 11.92 -9.24 54.35
C ALA A 5 10.85 -9.78 53.36
N ARG A 6 10.03 -8.88 52.81
CA ARG A 6 9.05 -9.18 51.75
C ARG A 6 9.70 -9.05 50.37
N SER A 7 9.62 -10.10 49.57
CA SER A 7 9.87 -10.08 48.12
C SER A 7 8.79 -9.27 47.41
N ARG A 8 9.17 -8.29 46.59
CA ARG A 8 8.24 -7.53 45.73
C ARG A 8 8.08 -8.25 44.38
N HIS A 9 6.89 -8.80 44.15
CA HIS A 9 6.42 -9.13 42.79
C HIS A 9 6.21 -7.85 41.97
N PRO A 10 6.49 -7.84 40.65
CA PRO A 10 6.02 -6.77 39.77
C PRO A 10 4.51 -6.88 39.62
N GLY A 11 3.80 -5.81 39.95
CA GLY A 11 2.34 -5.80 40.00
C GLY A 11 1.66 -6.17 38.68
N HIS A 12 0.75 -7.15 38.74
CA HIS A 12 -0.33 -7.27 37.78
C HIS A 12 -1.20 -6.02 37.87
N CYS A 13 -1.04 -5.11 36.92
CA CYS A 13 -2.08 -4.12 36.64
C CYS A 13 -3.24 -4.90 36.04
N ALA A 14 -4.33 -5.08 36.80
CA ALA A 14 -5.52 -5.79 36.32
C ALA A 14 -5.99 -5.16 35.00
N ARG A 15 -5.82 -5.89 33.90
CA ARG A 15 -6.39 -5.54 32.59
C ARG A 15 -7.90 -5.47 32.81
N ARG A 16 -8.52 -4.35 32.47
CA ARG A 16 -9.98 -4.26 32.56
C ARG A 16 -10.55 -4.96 31.34
N PRO A 17 -11.49 -5.90 31.48
CA PRO A 17 -12.40 -6.20 30.39
C PRO A 17 -13.14 -4.90 30.14
N LEU A 18 -12.73 -4.16 29.11
CA LEU A 18 -13.66 -3.22 28.53
C LEU A 18 -14.82 -4.09 28.05
N PRO A 19 -16.08 -3.83 28.41
CA PRO A 19 -17.14 -4.24 27.49
C PRO A 19 -16.70 -3.62 26.16
N VAL A 20 -16.29 -4.45 25.20
CA VAL A 20 -15.87 -3.97 23.89
C VAL A 20 -17.14 -3.59 23.13
N THR A 21 -17.87 -2.62 23.69
CA THR A 21 -18.50 -1.56 22.94
C THR A 21 -17.42 -0.89 22.13
N SER A 22 -17.10 -1.45 20.97
CA SER A 22 -16.52 -0.66 19.91
C SER A 22 -17.61 0.32 19.44
N LEU A 23 -17.75 1.42 20.18
CA LEU A 23 -18.41 2.63 19.73
C LEU A 23 -17.51 3.21 18.63
N PHE A 24 -17.65 2.67 17.42
CA PHE A 24 -16.96 3.16 16.25
C PHE A 24 -17.61 4.47 15.79
N ARG A 25 -17.28 5.59 16.45
CA ARG A 25 -17.41 6.88 15.80
C ARG A 25 -16.24 7.02 14.83
N LEU A 26 -16.49 6.72 13.55
CA LEU A 26 -15.68 7.22 12.46
C LEU A 26 -15.84 8.74 12.46
N ALA A 27 -14.97 9.42 13.20
CA ALA A 27 -14.93 10.87 13.22
C ALA A 27 -14.39 11.39 11.88
N ASP A 28 -15.15 12.28 11.26
CA ASP A 28 -14.84 13.09 10.09
C ASP A 28 -13.34 13.36 9.91
N ALA A 29 -12.81 12.94 8.75
CA ALA A 29 -11.42 13.20 8.37
C ALA A 29 -11.25 14.19 7.21
N THR A 30 -12.11 15.21 7.11
CA THR A 30 -11.86 16.35 6.23
C THR A 30 -12.08 17.68 6.96
N PRO A 31 -11.10 18.60 7.03
CA PRO A 31 -11.42 19.99 7.31
C PRO A 31 -12.29 20.49 6.17
N ALA A 32 -13.45 21.06 6.50
CA ALA A 32 -14.28 21.79 5.56
C ALA A 32 -13.42 22.90 4.92
N SER A 33 -12.84 22.64 3.75
CA SER A 33 -12.27 23.68 2.93
C SER A 33 -13.44 24.55 2.46
N ARG A 34 -13.78 25.58 3.23
CA ARG A 34 -14.43 26.76 2.67
C ARG A 34 -13.48 27.25 1.58
N ARG A 35 -13.80 26.96 0.32
CA ARG A 35 -13.19 27.64 -0.83
C ARG A 35 -13.58 29.12 -0.71
N ARG A 36 -12.86 29.88 0.10
CA ARG A 36 -12.74 31.32 -0.12
C ARG A 36 -11.87 31.43 -1.35
N ARG A 37 -12.47 31.84 -2.47
CA ARG A 37 -11.72 32.40 -3.59
C ARG A 37 -10.91 33.57 -3.00
N LEU A 38 -9.62 33.38 -2.79
CA LEU A 38 -8.69 34.49 -2.64
C LEU A 38 -8.59 35.11 -4.02
N ALA A 39 -9.48 36.08 -4.28
CA ALA A 39 -9.31 37.00 -5.38
C ALA A 39 -8.09 37.86 -5.03
N VAL A 40 -6.96 37.58 -5.67
CA VAL A 40 -5.85 38.53 -5.77
C VAL A 40 -6.25 39.52 -6.88
N PRO A 41 -6.47 40.81 -6.59
CA PRO A 41 -6.82 41.77 -7.62
C PRO A 41 -5.54 42.14 -8.38
N GLY A 42 -5.34 41.52 -9.54
CA GLY A 42 -4.39 41.97 -10.57
C GLY A 42 -5.18 42.49 -11.77
N PRO A 43 -4.68 43.51 -12.50
CA PRO A 43 -5.41 44.11 -13.60
C PRO A 43 -5.63 43.10 -14.74
N PRO A 44 -6.72 43.24 -15.52
CA PRO A 44 -7.06 42.28 -16.55
C PRO A 44 -6.04 42.35 -17.69
N LEU A 45 -5.25 41.28 -17.84
CA LEU A 45 -4.50 41.04 -19.07
C LEU A 45 -5.48 40.57 -20.14
N THR A 46 -5.81 41.46 -21.06
CA THR A 46 -6.53 41.18 -22.30
C THR A 46 -5.64 40.33 -23.22
N GLY A 47 -6.19 39.23 -23.75
CA GLY A 47 -5.68 38.57 -24.95
C GLY A 47 -4.50 37.61 -24.79
N CYS A 48 -4.70 36.48 -24.12
CA CYS A 48 -3.96 35.25 -24.43
C CYS A 48 -4.78 34.04 -23.96
N GLU A 49 -5.18 33.15 -24.87
CA GLU A 49 -5.77 31.86 -24.53
C GLU A 49 -4.79 31.08 -23.64
N GLN A 50 -5.01 31.06 -22.33
CA GLN A 50 -4.41 30.08 -21.43
C GLN A 50 -5.00 28.70 -21.77
N ARG A 51 -4.41 28.03 -22.76
CA ARG A 51 -4.55 26.57 -22.90
C ARG A 51 -3.76 25.93 -21.78
N ASP A 52 -4.44 25.63 -20.68
CA ASP A 52 -3.93 24.80 -19.59
C ASP A 52 -3.44 23.47 -20.15
N SER A 53 -2.12 23.29 -20.25
CA SER A 53 -1.48 22.07 -20.77
C SER A 53 -1.79 20.83 -19.92
N THR A 54 -2.27 21.03 -18.69
CA THR A 54 -2.69 19.98 -17.75
C THR A 54 -4.07 19.42 -18.09
N LEU A 55 -4.96 20.21 -18.73
CA LEU A 55 -6.27 19.74 -19.19
C LEU A 55 -6.18 18.85 -20.44
N THR A 56 -5.13 19.01 -21.25
CA THR A 56 -5.02 18.33 -22.56
C THR A 56 -4.68 16.84 -22.46
N VAL A 57 -4.23 16.35 -21.30
CA VAL A 57 -3.94 14.92 -21.07
C VAL A 57 -5.21 14.12 -20.81
N CYS A 58 -6.34 14.77 -20.51
CA CYS A 58 -7.62 14.13 -20.22
C CYS A 58 -8.69 14.34 -21.30
N THR A 59 -8.46 15.21 -22.28
CA THR A 59 -9.41 15.50 -23.36
C THR A 59 -9.40 14.42 -24.43
N LEU A 60 -10.55 13.78 -24.63
CA LEU A 60 -10.80 12.89 -25.75
C LEU A 60 -11.31 13.71 -26.96
N ASP A 61 -10.90 13.34 -28.17
CA ASP A 61 -11.50 13.83 -29.41
C ASP A 61 -12.90 13.23 -29.62
N GLU A 62 -13.60 13.70 -30.65
CA GLU A 62 -14.95 13.22 -31.01
C GLU A 62 -15.03 11.70 -31.27
N LYS A 63 -13.88 11.04 -31.46
CA LYS A 63 -13.74 9.59 -31.66
C LYS A 63 -13.26 8.88 -30.40
N SER A 64 -13.34 9.52 -29.23
CA SER A 64 -12.86 9.00 -27.95
C SER A 64 -11.35 8.69 -27.92
N ARG A 65 -10.54 9.35 -28.75
CA ARG A 65 -9.08 9.20 -28.78
C ARG A 65 -8.43 10.39 -28.10
N ASN A 66 -7.29 10.17 -27.45
CA ASN A 66 -6.54 11.26 -26.83
C ASN A 66 -5.27 11.55 -27.64
N PRO A 67 -5.21 12.66 -28.41
CA PRO A 67 -4.03 13.00 -29.20
C PRO A 67 -2.76 13.16 -28.35
N SER A 68 -2.92 13.63 -27.10
CA SER A 68 -1.82 13.78 -26.15
C SER A 68 -1.26 12.43 -25.72
N TRP A 69 -2.11 11.40 -25.53
CA TRP A 69 -1.66 10.04 -25.23
C TRP A 69 -0.82 9.46 -26.37
N LYS A 70 -1.30 9.60 -27.61
CA LYS A 70 -0.53 9.18 -28.79
C LYS A 70 0.83 9.89 -28.85
N ALA A 71 0.88 11.18 -28.56
CA ALA A 71 2.11 11.98 -28.60
C ALA A 71 3.15 11.58 -27.54
N ILE A 72 2.73 11.00 -26.41
CA ILE A 72 3.61 10.51 -25.35
C ILE A 72 3.87 8.99 -25.43
N GLY A 73 3.38 8.35 -26.51
CA GLY A 73 3.47 6.91 -26.70
C GLY A 73 2.59 6.09 -25.75
N TYR A 74 1.65 6.71 -25.03
CA TYR A 74 0.71 6.07 -24.12
C TYR A 74 -0.54 5.61 -24.86
N ALA A 75 -1.03 4.42 -24.54
CA ALA A 75 -2.30 3.91 -24.99
C ALA A 75 -3.04 3.34 -23.77
N ALA A 76 -4.18 3.92 -23.43
CA ALA A 76 -5.02 3.32 -22.40
C ALA A 76 -5.48 1.94 -22.89
N PRO A 77 -5.43 0.91 -22.04
CA PRO A 77 -5.89 -0.44 -22.37
C PRO A 77 -7.36 -0.55 -22.83
N ALA A 78 -8.16 0.53 -22.82
CA ALA A 78 -9.48 0.55 -23.45
C ALA A 78 -9.44 0.35 -24.98
N ALA A 79 -8.38 0.76 -25.66
CA ALA A 79 -8.18 0.46 -27.09
C ALA A 79 -7.75 -1.00 -27.34
N ALA A 80 -7.19 -1.67 -26.32
CA ALA A 80 -6.87 -3.10 -26.34
C ALA A 80 -8.01 -3.98 -25.77
N ALA A 81 -8.91 -3.40 -24.97
CA ALA A 81 -10.07 -4.06 -24.39
C ALA A 81 -11.02 -4.61 -25.47
N ALA A 82 -11.18 -3.89 -26.60
CA ALA A 82 -11.97 -4.36 -27.74
C ALA A 82 -11.43 -5.68 -28.36
N ALA A 83 -10.12 -5.95 -28.27
CA ALA A 83 -9.52 -7.20 -28.73
C ALA A 83 -9.60 -8.34 -27.69
N VAL A 84 -9.69 -8.00 -26.41
CA VAL A 84 -9.85 -8.96 -25.30
C VAL A 84 -11.32 -9.37 -25.11
N GLU A 85 -12.27 -8.48 -25.42
CA GLU A 85 -13.73 -8.75 -25.44
C GLU A 85 -14.07 -9.99 -26.28
N GLN A 86 -13.36 -10.19 -27.41
CA GLN A 86 -13.59 -11.30 -28.34
C GLN A 86 -13.05 -12.66 -27.85
N ARG A 87 -12.20 -12.69 -26.81
CA ARG A 87 -11.62 -13.93 -26.23
C ARG A 87 -12.18 -14.28 -24.85
N ARG A 88 -13.16 -13.52 -24.35
CA ARG A 88 -13.66 -13.64 -22.98
C ARG A 88 -14.78 -14.69 -22.91
N PRO A 89 -14.65 -15.74 -22.07
CA PRO A 89 -15.80 -16.58 -21.74
C PRO A 89 -16.90 -15.72 -21.13
N ALA A 90 -18.17 -16.06 -21.37
CA ALA A 90 -19.31 -15.37 -20.76
C ALA A 90 -19.08 -15.18 -19.26
N SER A 91 -19.17 -13.93 -18.81
CA SER A 91 -19.00 -13.55 -17.41
C SER A 91 -19.92 -14.39 -16.51
N PRO A 92 -19.47 -14.88 -15.34
CA PRO A 92 -20.41 -15.34 -14.34
C PRO A 92 -21.30 -14.15 -13.96
N SER A 93 -22.63 -14.34 -13.95
CA SER A 93 -23.62 -13.30 -13.61
C SER A 93 -23.49 -12.70 -12.20
N ARG A 94 -22.44 -13.06 -11.45
CA ARG A 94 -22.30 -12.84 -10.01
C ARG A 94 -20.85 -12.50 -9.61
N ARG A 95 -20.66 -11.41 -8.85
CA ARG A 95 -19.33 -10.93 -8.40
C ARG A 95 -18.75 -11.88 -7.33
N PRO A 96 -17.42 -12.11 -7.27
CA PRO A 96 -16.80 -13.08 -6.36
C PRO A 96 -17.19 -12.96 -4.87
N LEU A 97 -17.34 -11.73 -4.35
CA LEU A 97 -17.72 -11.46 -2.96
C LEU A 97 -19.20 -11.07 -2.75
N GLU A 98 -20.02 -11.09 -3.79
CA GLU A 98 -21.41 -10.57 -3.75
C GLU A 98 -22.25 -11.18 -2.62
N ASP A 99 -22.01 -12.47 -2.36
CA ASP A 99 -22.66 -13.22 -1.29
C ASP A 99 -22.33 -12.71 0.12
N GLY A 100 -21.12 -12.16 0.33
CA GLY A 100 -20.62 -11.76 1.65
C GLY A 100 -20.55 -10.25 1.88
N VAL A 101 -20.53 -9.43 0.82
CA VAL A 101 -20.38 -7.97 0.91
C VAL A 101 -21.72 -7.27 1.10
N VAL A 102 -21.76 -6.26 1.97
CA VAL A 102 -22.91 -5.37 2.20
C VAL A 102 -22.49 -3.93 1.89
N GLU A 103 -22.80 -3.45 0.68
CA GLU A 103 -22.50 -2.08 0.21
C GLU A 103 -23.46 -1.07 0.84
N THR A 104 -23.19 -0.66 2.07
CA THR A 104 -24.05 0.24 2.86
C THR A 104 -24.32 1.59 2.20
N ARG A 105 -23.40 2.10 1.35
CA ARG A 105 -23.55 3.36 0.61
C ARG A 105 -24.79 3.37 -0.30
N ARG A 106 -25.26 2.19 -0.71
CA ARG A 106 -26.39 2.01 -1.63
C ARG A 106 -27.68 1.56 -0.94
N MET A 107 -27.69 1.45 0.38
CA MET A 107 -28.81 0.87 1.13
C MET A 107 -29.43 1.89 2.08
N ASP A 108 -30.76 1.86 2.18
CA ASP A 108 -31.47 2.43 3.32
C ASP A 108 -31.39 1.49 4.54
N ASP A 109 -31.84 1.98 5.70
CA ASP A 109 -31.68 1.29 6.98
C ASP A 109 -32.40 -0.08 6.99
N ASN A 110 -33.58 -0.17 6.38
CA ASN A 110 -34.33 -1.43 6.30
C ASN A 110 -33.69 -2.43 5.34
N ALA A 111 -33.17 -1.96 4.20
CA ALA A 111 -32.42 -2.78 3.25
C ALA A 111 -31.11 -3.29 3.86
N LEU A 112 -30.43 -2.44 4.63
CA LEU A 112 -29.21 -2.80 5.37
C LEU A 112 -29.49 -3.89 6.40
N LEU A 113 -30.47 -3.69 7.28
CA LEU A 113 -30.85 -4.68 8.29
C LEU A 113 -31.23 -6.03 7.67
N ARG A 114 -32.08 -6.02 6.64
CA ARG A 114 -32.46 -7.23 5.91
C ARG A 114 -31.25 -7.93 5.31
N SER A 115 -30.38 -7.19 4.63
CA SER A 115 -29.14 -7.73 4.04
C SER A 115 -28.21 -8.35 5.10
N LEU A 116 -28.14 -7.78 6.31
CA LEU A 116 -27.36 -8.36 7.40
C LEU A 116 -27.98 -9.65 7.92
N VAL A 117 -29.30 -9.69 8.09
CA VAL A 117 -30.03 -10.89 8.51
C VAL A 117 -29.97 -12.00 7.45
N GLU A 118 -29.98 -11.68 6.16
CA GLU A 118 -30.12 -12.64 5.05
C GLU A 118 -28.92 -13.56 4.74
N LYS A 119 -27.73 -13.07 4.41
CA LYS A 119 -26.76 -12.61 5.37
C LYS A 119 -26.43 -13.76 6.35
N GLY A 120 -27.15 -13.81 7.47
CA GLY A 120 -27.03 -14.76 8.59
C GLY A 120 -26.43 -14.15 9.87
N LEU A 121 -26.40 -12.80 9.99
CA LEU A 121 -25.87 -12.12 11.18
C LEU A 121 -27.02 -11.93 12.16
N ALA A 122 -26.76 -12.12 13.45
CA ALA A 122 -27.73 -11.78 14.47
C ALA A 122 -27.74 -10.26 14.62
N VAL A 123 -28.87 -9.64 14.30
CA VAL A 123 -29.06 -8.19 14.41
C VAL A 123 -30.12 -7.91 15.45
N LYS A 124 -29.76 -7.16 16.49
CA LYS A 124 -30.69 -6.61 17.46
C LYS A 124 -31.03 -5.19 17.03
N THR A 125 -32.30 -4.96 16.69
CA THR A 125 -32.83 -3.61 16.52
C THR A 125 -32.75 -2.90 17.88
N GLY A 126 -31.79 -1.98 18.01
CA GLY A 126 -31.60 -1.18 19.22
C GLY A 126 -32.62 -0.04 19.34
N THR A 127 -32.33 0.91 20.22
CA THR A 127 -33.07 2.18 20.32
C THR A 127 -32.93 2.99 19.03
N ALA A 128 -33.68 4.10 18.88
CA ALA A 128 -33.67 4.96 17.69
C ALA A 128 -32.28 5.47 17.21
N ALA A 129 -31.21 5.26 17.99
CA ALA A 129 -29.86 5.74 17.71
C ALA A 129 -28.92 4.72 17.03
N HIS A 130 -29.08 3.40 17.22
CA HIS A 130 -28.16 2.42 16.64
C HIS A 130 -28.73 1.00 16.53
N HIS A 131 -28.19 0.23 15.58
CA HIS A 131 -28.45 -1.22 15.46
C HIS A 131 -27.23 -2.03 15.89
N THR A 132 -27.46 -3.17 16.54
CA THR A 132 -26.37 -4.01 17.07
C THR A 132 -26.24 -5.30 16.27
N VAL A 133 -25.04 -5.56 15.75
CA VAL A 133 -24.66 -6.77 15.01
C VAL A 133 -23.78 -7.63 15.91
N GLN A 134 -24.10 -8.91 16.06
CA GLN A 134 -23.30 -9.84 16.87
C GLN A 134 -22.48 -10.80 16.01
N CYS A 135 -21.22 -11.01 16.39
CA CYS A 135 -20.29 -11.92 15.74
C CYS A 135 -19.27 -12.50 16.74
N ASP A 136 -18.46 -13.47 16.31
CA ASP A 136 -17.38 -13.98 17.15
C ASP A 136 -16.16 -13.06 17.10
N ALA A 137 -15.81 -12.57 15.91
CA ALA A 137 -14.70 -11.66 15.69
C ALA A 137 -15.07 -10.52 14.74
N VAL A 138 -14.61 -9.31 15.06
CA VAL A 138 -14.64 -8.16 14.14
C VAL A 138 -13.24 -7.80 13.69
N VAL A 139 -13.05 -7.59 12.39
CA VAL A 139 -11.79 -7.16 11.76
C VAL A 139 -12.02 -5.80 11.11
N VAL A 140 -11.32 -4.76 11.56
CA VAL A 140 -11.42 -3.42 10.99
C VAL A 140 -10.27 -3.21 10.01
N GLY A 141 -10.57 -3.19 8.72
CA GLY A 141 -9.63 -3.13 7.61
C GLY A 141 -9.42 -4.48 6.93
N SER A 142 -9.62 -4.55 5.62
CA SER A 142 -9.54 -5.79 4.83
C SER A 142 -8.19 -5.99 4.12
N GLY A 143 -7.17 -5.23 4.53
CA GLY A 143 -5.84 -5.18 3.90
C GLY A 143 -5.03 -6.48 4.00
N CYS A 144 -3.70 -6.37 3.88
CA CYS A 144 -2.80 -7.51 3.91
C CYS A 144 -3.00 -8.37 5.17
N GLY A 145 -2.99 -7.78 6.36
CA GLY A 145 -3.13 -8.57 7.59
C GLY A 145 -4.60 -8.89 7.92
N GLY A 146 -5.51 -7.91 7.78
CA GLY A 146 -6.93 -8.12 8.10
C GLY A 146 -7.64 -9.15 7.23
N GLY A 147 -7.35 -9.20 5.93
CA GLY A 147 -7.90 -10.22 5.04
C GLY A 147 -7.41 -11.64 5.38
N VAL A 148 -6.14 -11.77 5.79
CA VAL A 148 -5.59 -13.05 6.28
C VAL A 148 -6.26 -13.45 7.60
N ALA A 149 -6.38 -12.51 8.54
CA ALA A 149 -7.00 -12.77 9.84
C ALA A 149 -8.45 -13.24 9.70
N ALA A 150 -9.23 -12.51 8.89
CA ALA A 150 -10.60 -12.90 8.60
C ALA A 150 -10.68 -14.30 7.96
N ALA A 151 -9.80 -14.60 7.01
CA ALA A 151 -9.81 -15.89 6.34
C ALA A 151 -9.40 -17.06 7.24
N VAL A 152 -8.43 -16.87 8.14
CA VAL A 152 -8.00 -17.88 9.12
C VAL A 152 -9.13 -18.15 10.12
N LEU A 153 -9.65 -17.11 10.77
CA LEU A 153 -10.73 -17.25 11.76
C LEU A 153 -11.99 -17.86 11.14
N ALA A 154 -12.42 -17.40 9.97
CA ALA A 154 -13.58 -17.97 9.29
C ALA A 154 -13.34 -19.44 8.89
N SER A 155 -12.11 -19.83 8.54
CA SER A 155 -11.78 -21.23 8.22
C SER A 155 -11.86 -22.17 9.43
N LYS A 156 -11.85 -21.61 10.65
CA LYS A 156 -12.04 -22.32 11.92
C LYS A 156 -13.50 -22.35 12.37
N GLY A 157 -14.43 -21.83 11.56
CA GLY A 157 -15.87 -21.86 11.84
C GLY A 157 -16.42 -20.62 12.55
N TYR A 158 -15.58 -19.63 12.87
CA TYR A 158 -16.04 -18.40 13.52
C TYR A 158 -16.82 -17.48 12.59
N LYS A 159 -17.82 -16.79 13.13
CA LYS A 159 -18.55 -15.72 12.44
C LYS A 159 -17.72 -14.45 12.47
N VAL A 160 -17.17 -14.08 11.31
CA VAL A 160 -16.27 -12.92 11.20
C VAL A 160 -16.94 -11.79 10.43
N VAL A 161 -16.97 -10.61 11.04
CA VAL A 161 -17.36 -9.36 10.38
C VAL A 161 -16.10 -8.57 10.06
N VAL A 162 -15.93 -8.20 8.80
CA VAL A 162 -14.87 -7.33 8.31
C VAL A 162 -15.48 -5.95 8.07
N VAL A 163 -14.82 -4.87 8.45
CA VAL A 163 -15.26 -3.50 8.17
C VAL A 163 -14.24 -2.85 7.26
N GLU A 164 -14.65 -2.31 6.12
CA GLU A 164 -13.75 -1.68 5.15
C GLU A 164 -14.29 -0.31 4.73
N LYS A 165 -13.43 0.71 4.78
CA LYS A 165 -13.81 2.08 4.40
C LYS A 165 -13.87 2.27 2.89
N GLY A 166 -13.02 1.54 2.16
CA GLY A 166 -12.95 1.58 0.70
C GLY A 166 -14.05 0.80 0.01
N ASP A 167 -14.20 1.00 -1.30
CA ASP A 167 -15.16 0.26 -2.12
C ASP A 167 -14.65 -1.15 -2.48
N TYR A 168 -15.57 -2.06 -2.77
CA TYR A 168 -15.30 -3.36 -3.37
C TYR A 168 -15.35 -3.28 -4.90
N PHE A 169 -14.31 -3.81 -5.55
CA PHE A 169 -14.19 -3.89 -7.01
C PHE A 169 -14.05 -5.36 -7.43
N ALA A 170 -14.87 -5.77 -8.38
CA ALA A 170 -14.66 -6.99 -9.16
C ALA A 170 -13.71 -6.69 -10.32
N THR A 171 -13.30 -7.74 -11.04
CA THR A 171 -12.36 -7.63 -12.16
C THR A 171 -12.87 -6.66 -13.25
N GLU A 172 -14.17 -6.67 -13.49
CA GLU A 172 -14.89 -5.82 -14.44
C GLU A 172 -14.92 -4.34 -14.03
N ASP A 173 -14.81 -4.05 -12.73
CA ASP A 173 -14.88 -2.69 -12.20
C ASP A 173 -13.54 -1.95 -12.31
N TYR A 174 -12.43 -2.68 -12.48
CA TYR A 174 -11.09 -2.10 -12.58
C TYR A 174 -10.84 -1.47 -13.95
N THR A 175 -10.13 -0.34 -13.93
CA THR A 175 -9.66 0.35 -15.12
C THR A 175 -8.15 0.52 -15.05
N SER A 176 -7.49 0.57 -16.22
CA SER A 176 -6.07 0.93 -16.29
C SER A 176 -5.86 2.43 -16.41
N LEU A 177 -6.92 3.23 -16.33
CA LEU A 177 -6.82 4.68 -16.27
C LEU A 177 -6.35 5.12 -14.89
N GLU A 178 -5.19 5.77 -14.85
CA GLU A 178 -4.51 6.16 -13.61
C GLU A 178 -5.38 7.06 -12.72
N GLY A 179 -5.87 8.19 -13.24
CA GLY A 179 -6.65 9.17 -12.45
C GLY A 179 -7.85 8.54 -11.71
N PRO A 180 -8.83 7.95 -12.43
CA PRO A 180 -10.00 7.32 -11.80
C PRO A 180 -9.64 6.18 -10.85
N SER A 181 -8.62 5.39 -11.17
CA SER A 181 -8.19 4.28 -10.31
C SER A 181 -7.53 4.78 -9.04
N MET A 182 -6.67 5.80 -9.14
CA MET A 182 -6.04 6.43 -7.98
C MET A 182 -7.09 7.08 -7.08
N GLU A 183 -8.02 7.85 -7.64
CA GLU A 183 -9.11 8.49 -6.91
C GLU A 183 -9.93 7.50 -6.07
N ARG A 184 -10.24 6.33 -6.64
CA ARG A 184 -11.15 5.36 -6.01
C ARG A 184 -10.46 4.31 -5.15
N LEU A 185 -9.20 3.95 -5.44
CA LEU A 185 -8.52 2.83 -4.79
C LEU A 185 -7.46 3.26 -3.76
N TYR A 186 -7.09 4.54 -3.73
CA TYR A 186 -6.06 5.04 -2.83
C TYR A 186 -6.59 6.07 -1.85
N GLU A 187 -5.97 6.10 -0.68
CA GLU A 187 -6.21 7.12 0.33
C GLU A 187 -5.94 8.51 -0.25
N LYS A 188 -6.92 9.43 -0.11
CA LYS A 188 -6.85 10.80 -0.63
C LYS A 188 -6.50 10.86 -2.13
N GLY A 189 -6.93 9.88 -2.90
CA GLY A 189 -6.64 9.77 -4.34
C GLY A 189 -5.17 9.51 -4.67
N GLY A 190 -4.38 9.03 -3.71
CA GLY A 190 -2.98 8.62 -3.90
C GLY A 190 -1.96 9.76 -3.97
N VAL A 191 -2.39 11.01 -3.82
CA VAL A 191 -1.50 12.20 -3.81
C VAL A 191 -1.58 12.88 -2.45
N PHE A 192 -0.99 12.26 -1.43
CA PHE A 192 -0.77 12.93 -0.14
C PHE A 192 0.63 12.67 0.38
N GLY A 193 1.24 13.70 0.98
CA GLY A 193 2.62 13.66 1.43
C GLY A 193 2.79 13.81 2.93
N THR A 194 4.03 13.64 3.36
CA THR A 194 4.50 14.02 4.69
C THR A 194 4.32 15.53 4.91
N SER A 195 4.20 15.96 6.17
CA SER A 195 3.92 17.37 6.50
C SER A 195 5.04 18.33 6.08
N ASN A 196 6.26 17.82 5.91
CA ASN A 196 7.41 18.53 5.35
C ASN A 196 7.56 18.37 3.83
N VAL A 197 6.53 17.86 3.13
CA VAL A 197 6.45 17.70 1.67
C VAL A 197 7.66 16.97 1.08
N THR A 198 8.21 16.03 1.86
CA THR A 198 9.43 15.31 1.48
C THR A 198 9.11 13.97 0.83
N THR A 199 8.03 13.30 1.26
CA THR A 199 7.68 11.96 0.77
C THR A 199 6.21 11.89 0.40
N ILE A 200 5.91 11.47 -0.83
CA ILE A 200 4.57 11.08 -1.27
C ILE A 200 4.27 9.66 -0.77
N LEU A 201 3.09 9.45 -0.21
CA LEU A 201 2.68 8.18 0.37
C LEU A 201 1.60 7.52 -0.48
N PHE A 202 1.77 6.22 -0.73
CA PHE A 202 0.78 5.38 -1.41
C PHE A 202 0.17 4.42 -0.39
N THR A 203 -1.14 4.52 -0.19
CA THR A 203 -1.90 3.67 0.73
C THR A 203 -3.23 3.30 0.07
N GLY A 204 -3.54 2.00 -0.02
CA GLY A 204 -4.80 1.53 -0.60
C GLY A 204 -6.00 1.75 0.32
N ALA A 205 -7.12 2.18 -0.24
CA ALA A 205 -8.41 2.41 0.41
C ALA A 205 -9.52 1.70 -0.39
N THR A 206 -9.45 0.37 -0.43
CA THR A 206 -10.37 -0.53 -1.17
C THR A 206 -10.38 -1.89 -0.48
N VAL A 207 -11.35 -2.76 -0.78
CA VAL A 207 -11.33 -4.15 -0.30
C VAL A 207 -10.04 -4.85 -0.74
N GLY A 208 -9.29 -5.40 0.22
CA GLY A 208 -7.94 -5.93 0.03
C GLY A 208 -6.81 -4.92 0.33
N GLY A 209 -7.15 -3.65 0.53
CA GLY A 209 -6.24 -2.56 0.88
C GLY A 209 -5.04 -2.47 -0.07
N GLY A 210 -3.85 -2.26 0.50
CA GLY A 210 -2.59 -2.21 -0.27
C GLY A 210 -2.30 -3.45 -1.11
N SER A 211 -2.84 -4.64 -0.77
CA SER A 211 -2.61 -5.84 -1.60
C SER A 211 -3.32 -5.77 -2.96
N ALA A 212 -4.43 -5.02 -3.05
CA ALA A 212 -5.15 -4.81 -4.31
C ALA A 212 -4.36 -3.90 -5.26
N VAL A 213 -3.64 -2.90 -4.72
CA VAL A 213 -3.01 -1.81 -5.49
C VAL A 213 -1.48 -1.76 -5.43
N ASN A 214 -0.81 -2.75 -4.84
CA ASN A 214 0.65 -2.82 -4.90
C ASN A 214 1.19 -3.33 -6.26
N TRP A 215 2.51 -3.42 -6.38
CA TRP A 215 3.22 -3.83 -7.59
C TRP A 215 3.51 -5.33 -7.70
N SER A 216 2.76 -6.18 -6.99
CA SER A 216 2.81 -7.65 -7.05
C SER A 216 4.07 -8.33 -6.48
N ALA A 217 5.14 -7.59 -6.14
CA ALA A 217 6.35 -8.15 -5.53
C ALA A 217 6.07 -8.92 -4.21
N CYS A 218 6.57 -10.14 -4.14
CA CYS A 218 6.35 -11.12 -3.06
C CYS A 218 7.68 -11.61 -2.45
N ILE A 219 8.49 -10.69 -1.96
CA ILE A 219 9.76 -11.02 -1.31
C ILE A 219 9.50 -11.52 0.12
N ARG A 220 10.07 -12.67 0.48
CA ARG A 220 9.98 -13.25 1.82
C ARG A 220 10.71 -12.39 2.85
N THR A 221 10.32 -12.51 4.13
CA THR A 221 11.00 -11.80 5.22
C THR A 221 12.46 -12.25 5.31
N PRO A 222 13.44 -11.34 5.19
CA PRO A 222 14.86 -11.70 5.23
C PRO A 222 15.24 -12.40 6.55
N ALA A 223 16.16 -13.35 6.49
CA ALA A 223 16.55 -14.17 7.64
C ALA A 223 17.20 -13.30 8.73
N GLU A 224 18.07 -12.39 8.32
CA GLU A 224 18.77 -11.41 9.16
C GLU A 224 17.77 -10.52 9.93
N ILE A 225 16.67 -10.10 9.30
CA ILE A 225 15.63 -9.30 9.96
C ILE A 225 14.83 -10.15 10.96
N ARG A 226 14.56 -11.42 10.62
CA ARG A 226 13.88 -12.34 11.54
C ARG A 226 14.72 -12.61 12.79
N GLU A 227 16.03 -12.80 12.62
CA GLU A 227 16.97 -12.98 13.71
C GLU A 227 17.09 -11.71 14.58
N GLU A 228 17.20 -10.53 13.96
CA GLU A 228 17.16 -9.22 14.65
C GLU A 228 15.89 -9.10 15.52
N TRP A 229 14.71 -9.29 14.92
CA TRP A 229 13.44 -9.17 15.65
C TRP A 229 13.29 -10.20 16.76
N SER A 230 13.78 -11.43 16.54
CA SER A 230 13.74 -12.45 17.57
C SER A 230 14.67 -12.15 18.74
N ARG A 231 15.92 -11.77 18.48
CA ARG A 231 16.96 -11.65 19.51
C ARG A 231 16.96 -10.27 20.16
N GLU A 232 16.95 -9.21 19.35
CA GLU A 232 17.11 -7.84 19.84
C GLU A 232 15.79 -7.22 20.33
N HIS A 233 14.67 -7.63 19.74
CA HIS A 233 13.33 -7.15 20.15
C HIS A 233 12.57 -8.13 21.05
N GLY A 234 13.13 -9.31 21.33
CA GLY A 234 12.53 -10.33 22.19
C GLY A 234 11.23 -10.92 21.63
N LEU A 235 11.15 -11.08 20.30
CA LEU A 235 9.94 -11.58 19.61
C LEU A 235 10.23 -12.94 18.97
N PRO A 236 10.25 -14.05 19.75
CA PRO A 236 10.67 -15.37 19.28
C PRO A 236 9.79 -15.94 18.16
N VAL A 237 8.58 -15.40 17.96
CA VAL A 237 7.70 -15.76 16.86
C VAL A 237 8.41 -15.68 15.51
N PHE A 238 9.27 -14.69 15.26
CA PHE A 238 9.92 -14.51 13.96
C PHE A 238 11.01 -15.56 13.65
N ALA A 239 11.64 -16.12 14.68
CA ALA A 239 12.59 -17.24 14.55
C ALA A 239 11.90 -18.62 14.55
N SER A 240 10.60 -18.68 14.86
CA SER A 240 9.89 -19.94 14.99
C SER A 240 9.68 -20.67 13.65
N THR A 241 9.57 -21.99 13.72
CA THR A 241 9.13 -22.84 12.59
C THR A 241 7.72 -22.46 12.12
N ALA A 242 6.84 -22.08 13.05
CA ALA A 242 5.48 -21.65 12.73
C ALA A 242 5.46 -20.43 11.80
N TYR A 243 6.37 -19.46 12.00
CA TYR A 243 6.49 -18.31 11.11
C TYR A 243 7.03 -18.66 9.73
N ALA A 244 7.97 -19.60 9.64
CA ALA A 244 8.44 -20.11 8.35
C ALA A 244 7.31 -20.79 7.57
N GLN A 245 6.54 -21.66 8.23
CA GLN A 245 5.36 -22.31 7.66
C GLN A 245 4.26 -21.31 7.31
N ALA A 246 4.10 -20.23 8.08
CA ALA A 246 3.16 -19.16 7.76
C ALA A 246 3.54 -18.44 6.46
N MET A 247 4.83 -18.16 6.24
CA MET A 247 5.29 -17.61 4.96
C MET A 247 4.96 -18.54 3.79
N ASP A 248 5.14 -19.85 3.95
CA ASP A 248 4.81 -20.84 2.92
C ASP A 248 3.29 -20.87 2.64
N ALA A 249 2.49 -21.00 3.70
CA ALA A 249 1.03 -21.02 3.59
C ALA A 249 0.46 -19.75 2.94
N VAL A 250 1.03 -18.58 3.25
CA VAL A 250 0.66 -17.30 2.63
C VAL A 250 1.07 -17.28 1.16
N CYS A 251 2.30 -17.68 0.83
CA CYS A 251 2.77 -17.72 -0.56
C CYS A 251 1.90 -18.64 -1.42
N ASP A 252 1.59 -19.83 -0.92
CA ASP A 252 0.71 -20.80 -1.60
C ASP A 252 -0.70 -20.24 -1.78
N ARG A 253 -1.23 -19.59 -0.74
CA ARG A 253 -2.57 -19.01 -0.73
C ARG A 253 -2.74 -17.95 -1.82
N ILE A 254 -1.79 -17.04 -1.94
CA ILE A 254 -1.81 -15.98 -2.95
C ILE A 254 -1.12 -16.40 -4.27
N ARG A 255 -0.75 -17.68 -4.40
CA ARG A 255 -0.16 -18.27 -5.59
C ARG A 255 1.10 -17.54 -6.05
N VAL A 256 2.02 -17.31 -5.12
CA VAL A 256 3.31 -16.71 -5.45
C VAL A 256 4.06 -17.64 -6.40
N THR A 257 4.54 -17.10 -7.52
CA THR A 257 5.46 -17.79 -8.43
C THR A 257 6.73 -16.98 -8.61
N GLY A 258 7.86 -17.67 -8.76
CA GLY A 258 9.12 -17.08 -9.22
C GLY A 258 9.24 -17.00 -10.75
N GLY A 259 8.30 -17.63 -11.49
CA GLY A 259 8.30 -17.66 -12.94
C GLY A 259 7.88 -16.34 -13.58
N CYS A 260 8.47 -16.07 -14.74
CA CYS A 260 8.16 -14.91 -15.57
C CYS A 260 8.39 -15.28 -17.03
N GLU A 261 7.32 -15.44 -17.81
CA GLU A 261 7.41 -15.77 -19.24
C GLU A 261 7.94 -14.57 -20.04
N GLU A 262 7.51 -13.36 -19.66
CA GLU A 262 7.88 -12.12 -20.33
C GLU A 262 8.08 -10.96 -19.35
N GLU A 263 9.23 -10.29 -19.44
CA GLU A 263 9.55 -9.11 -18.63
C GLU A 263 9.13 -7.80 -19.30
N GLY A 264 8.66 -6.85 -18.50
CA GLY A 264 8.42 -5.48 -18.97
C GLY A 264 9.73 -4.76 -19.33
N PHE A 265 9.61 -3.71 -20.14
CA PHE A 265 10.75 -2.89 -20.62
C PHE A 265 11.73 -2.49 -19.50
N GLN A 266 11.22 -2.02 -18.37
CA GLN A 266 12.05 -1.51 -17.28
C GLN A 266 12.85 -2.64 -16.58
N ASN A 267 12.26 -3.82 -16.42
CA ASN A 267 12.94 -4.97 -15.83
C ASN A 267 14.07 -5.47 -16.75
N ARG A 268 13.86 -5.48 -18.07
CA ARG A 268 14.93 -5.81 -19.04
C ARG A 268 16.07 -4.81 -18.98
N VAL A 269 15.77 -3.52 -18.82
CA VAL A 269 16.79 -2.47 -18.59
C VAL A 269 17.60 -2.77 -17.33
N LEU A 270 16.94 -3.08 -16.21
CA LEU A 270 17.62 -3.42 -14.95
C LEU A 270 18.56 -4.62 -15.12
N ARG A 271 18.09 -5.72 -15.71
CA ARG A 271 18.90 -6.93 -15.94
C ARG A 271 20.10 -6.64 -16.83
N ARG A 272 19.86 -6.07 -18.02
CA ARG A 272 20.91 -5.73 -18.98
C ARG A 272 22.00 -4.87 -18.35
N GLY A 273 21.62 -3.83 -17.61
CA GLY A 273 22.59 -2.96 -16.96
C GLY A 273 23.34 -3.65 -15.82
N CYS A 274 22.73 -4.59 -15.12
CA CYS A 274 23.43 -5.43 -14.15
C CYS A 274 24.42 -6.37 -14.86
N ASP A 275 23.99 -7.06 -15.91
CA ASP A 275 24.83 -8.00 -16.68
C ASP A 275 26.05 -7.29 -17.28
N ALA A 276 25.86 -6.10 -17.87
CA ALA A 276 26.93 -5.28 -18.42
C ALA A 276 27.97 -4.83 -17.37
N LEU A 277 27.58 -4.76 -16.09
CA LEU A 277 28.44 -4.40 -14.97
C LEU A 277 28.98 -5.63 -14.22
N GLY A 278 28.69 -6.86 -14.69
CA GLY A 278 29.07 -8.10 -14.00
C GLY A 278 28.35 -8.27 -12.66
N MET A 279 27.16 -7.68 -12.50
CA MET A 279 26.36 -7.73 -11.27
C MET A 279 25.18 -8.67 -11.42
N ARG A 280 24.75 -9.27 -10.30
CA ARG A 280 23.60 -10.18 -10.28
C ARG A 280 22.28 -9.41 -10.23
N ALA A 281 21.37 -9.69 -11.17
CA ALA A 281 19.97 -9.32 -11.10
C ALA A 281 19.11 -10.54 -10.71
N ASP A 282 18.41 -10.44 -9.59
CA ASP A 282 17.51 -11.46 -9.06
C ASP A 282 16.13 -11.40 -9.72
N ALA A 283 15.45 -12.53 -9.84
CA ALA A 283 14.02 -12.57 -10.13
C ALA A 283 13.22 -12.21 -8.87
N VAL A 284 12.15 -11.43 -9.03
CA VAL A 284 11.23 -11.08 -7.95
C VAL A 284 9.98 -11.95 -8.05
N PRO A 285 9.66 -12.78 -7.03
CA PRO A 285 8.43 -13.55 -7.02
C PRO A 285 7.18 -12.66 -7.02
N ARG A 286 6.10 -13.12 -7.65
CA ARG A 286 4.87 -12.34 -7.85
C ARG A 286 3.62 -13.13 -7.50
N ASN A 287 2.59 -12.46 -7.00
CA ASN A 287 1.26 -13.04 -6.75
C ASN A 287 0.32 -12.96 -7.96
N SER A 288 0.86 -13.23 -9.15
CA SER A 288 0.16 -13.32 -10.43
C SER A 288 0.67 -14.54 -11.19
N SER A 289 -0.03 -14.95 -12.26
CA SER A 289 0.48 -16.01 -13.15
C SER A 289 1.80 -15.61 -13.83
N GLU A 290 2.53 -16.62 -14.32
CA GLU A 290 3.85 -16.44 -14.93
C GLU A 290 3.79 -15.57 -16.19
N GLY A 291 2.76 -15.77 -17.02
CA GLY A 291 2.44 -14.97 -18.21
C GLY A 291 1.67 -13.67 -17.96
N HIS A 292 1.54 -13.23 -16.70
CA HIS A 292 0.84 -11.98 -16.39
C HIS A 292 1.59 -10.74 -16.90
N PHE A 293 0.95 -9.98 -17.80
CA PHE A 293 1.58 -8.86 -18.53
C PHE A 293 0.65 -7.62 -18.66
N CYS A 294 0.01 -7.16 -17.58
CA CYS A 294 -1.01 -6.08 -17.69
C CYS A 294 -0.48 -4.65 -17.49
N GLY A 295 0.70 -4.44 -16.89
CA GLY A 295 1.28 -3.10 -16.65
C GLY A 295 0.57 -2.22 -15.61
N SER A 296 -0.59 -2.66 -15.10
CA SER A 296 -1.52 -1.84 -14.31
C SER A 296 -1.90 -2.45 -12.97
N CYS A 297 -1.13 -3.42 -12.45
CA CYS A 297 -1.40 -4.07 -11.16
C CYS A 297 -1.56 -3.09 -9.99
N ASN A 298 -0.93 -1.92 -10.06
CA ASN A 298 -1.03 -0.88 -9.04
C ASN A 298 -2.30 -0.03 -9.16
N LEU A 299 -3.05 -0.15 -10.26
CA LEU A 299 -4.32 0.54 -10.50
C LEU A 299 -5.52 -0.40 -10.31
N GLY A 300 -5.29 -1.58 -9.71
CA GLY A 300 -6.25 -2.68 -9.70
C GLY A 300 -6.12 -3.51 -10.98
N CYS A 301 -6.09 -4.83 -10.83
CA CYS A 301 -5.74 -5.74 -11.91
C CYS A 301 -6.96 -6.03 -12.81
N PRO A 302 -7.04 -5.49 -14.05
CA PRO A 302 -8.21 -5.64 -14.90
C PRO A 302 -8.37 -7.06 -15.47
N THR A 303 -7.32 -7.87 -15.42
CA THR A 303 -7.39 -9.30 -15.81
C THR A 303 -7.84 -10.20 -14.68
N GLY A 304 -7.94 -9.69 -13.43
CA GLY A 304 -8.26 -10.49 -12.24
C GLY A 304 -7.19 -11.51 -11.86
N ASP A 305 -6.03 -11.47 -12.51
CA ASP A 305 -5.00 -12.49 -12.34
C ASP A 305 -4.17 -12.29 -11.06
N LYS A 306 -3.82 -11.06 -10.71
CA LYS A 306 -3.20 -10.74 -9.42
C LYS A 306 -4.07 -11.18 -8.25
N LYS A 307 -3.47 -11.86 -7.27
CA LYS A 307 -4.15 -12.44 -6.11
C LYS A 307 -3.80 -11.67 -4.82
N GLY A 308 -4.62 -10.68 -4.48
CA GLY A 308 -4.56 -10.00 -3.18
C GLY A 308 -5.50 -10.61 -2.14
N THR A 309 -5.47 -10.09 -0.92
CA THR A 309 -6.32 -10.55 0.20
C THR A 309 -7.81 -10.20 0.00
N GLY A 310 -8.15 -9.32 -0.94
CA GLY A 310 -9.54 -9.05 -1.34
C GLY A 310 -10.21 -10.27 -2.01
N HIS A 311 -9.47 -11.10 -2.73
CA HIS A 311 -10.00 -12.33 -3.32
C HIS A 311 -10.24 -13.45 -2.29
N ASP A 312 -9.71 -13.29 -1.07
CA ASP A 312 -9.64 -14.33 -0.05
C ASP A 312 -10.89 -14.41 0.84
N VAL A 313 -11.56 -13.28 1.08
CA VAL A 313 -12.83 -13.25 1.82
C VAL A 313 -13.92 -14.08 1.09
N ALA A 314 -13.75 -14.36 -0.20
CA ALA A 314 -14.70 -15.08 -1.07
C ALA A 314 -14.48 -16.59 -1.16
N ARG A 315 -13.22 -17.05 -1.11
CA ARG A 315 -12.82 -18.26 -1.86
C ARG A 315 -13.14 -19.61 -1.22
N ARG A 316 -13.72 -19.67 -0.01
CA ARG A 316 -14.02 -20.96 0.64
C ARG A 316 -15.47 -21.44 0.58
N ARG A 317 -16.32 -20.89 -0.30
CA ARG A 317 -17.61 -21.55 -0.63
C ARG A 317 -17.48 -22.83 -1.48
N ARG A 318 -16.39 -23.00 -2.25
CA ARG A 318 -16.30 -24.07 -3.29
C ARG A 318 -15.64 -25.39 -2.84
N ARG A 319 -15.14 -25.52 -1.62
CA ARG A 319 -14.48 -26.76 -1.13
C ARG A 319 -15.16 -27.44 0.07
N ALA A 320 -16.35 -27.01 0.49
CA ALA A 320 -17.18 -27.79 1.38
C ALA A 320 -17.81 -28.96 0.59
N ARG A 321 -17.04 -30.05 0.42
CA ARG A 321 -17.58 -31.33 -0.05
C ARG A 321 -18.47 -31.90 1.06
N ARG A 322 -19.75 -32.10 0.72
CA ARG A 322 -20.74 -33.06 1.25
C ARG A 322 -20.52 -33.53 2.71
N GLY A 323 -21.24 -32.92 3.66
CA GLY A 323 -21.42 -33.52 5.00
C GLY A 323 -21.87 -32.58 6.12
N HIS A 324 -21.52 -31.28 6.05
CA HIS A 324 -21.94 -30.29 7.05
C HIS A 324 -22.24 -28.94 6.39
N PRO A 325 -23.38 -28.27 6.70
CA PRO A 325 -23.68 -26.95 6.19
C PRO A 325 -22.91 -25.86 6.96
N ASP A 326 -21.58 -25.96 7.01
CA ASP A 326 -20.74 -24.90 7.59
C ASP A 326 -20.57 -23.76 6.59
N ARG A 327 -21.45 -22.77 6.71
CA ARG A 327 -21.34 -21.49 6.00
C ARG A 327 -20.15 -20.70 6.58
N VAL A 328 -18.98 -20.83 5.97
CA VAL A 328 -17.84 -19.92 6.22
C VAL A 328 -18.20 -18.52 5.72
N GLN A 329 -18.33 -17.55 6.64
CA GLN A 329 -18.75 -16.19 6.31
C GLN A 329 -17.78 -15.16 6.89
N GLY A 330 -16.93 -14.60 6.03
CA GLY A 330 -16.35 -13.27 6.23
C GLY A 330 -17.25 -12.26 5.53
N ARG A 331 -17.71 -11.23 6.23
CA ARG A 331 -18.61 -10.23 5.65
C ARG A 331 -18.05 -8.83 5.74
N ALA A 332 -17.92 -8.15 4.61
CA ALA A 332 -17.47 -6.75 4.60
C ALA A 332 -18.66 -5.81 4.82
N LEU A 333 -18.60 -4.99 5.88
CA LEU A 333 -19.43 -3.83 6.14
C LEU A 333 -18.70 -2.59 5.65
N HIS A 334 -19.37 -1.80 4.81
CA HIS A 334 -18.90 -0.48 4.41
C HIS A 334 -19.45 0.57 5.39
N PRO A 335 -18.69 1.51 5.95
CA PRO A 335 -19.25 2.65 6.67
C PRO A 335 -19.61 3.81 5.73
N ARG A 336 -20.56 4.67 6.15
CA ARG A 336 -20.87 5.95 5.47
C ARG A 336 -19.68 6.91 5.64
N GLU A 337 -19.17 7.43 4.52
CA GLU A 337 -18.45 8.71 4.47
C GLU A 337 -19.03 9.50 3.30
N GLU A 338 -19.91 10.46 3.57
CA GLU A 338 -20.18 11.54 2.65
C GLU A 338 -20.52 12.81 3.44
N ARG A 339 -20.06 13.95 2.92
CA ARG A 339 -20.50 15.29 3.32
C ARG A 339 -21.97 15.28 3.71
N ARG A 340 -22.26 15.75 4.91
CA ARG A 340 -23.56 16.24 5.41
C ARG A 340 -24.49 16.66 4.26
N ARG A 341 -25.24 15.72 3.67
CA ARG A 341 -26.42 16.04 2.86
C ARG A 341 -27.47 16.41 3.90
N GLU A 342 -27.80 17.69 3.96
CA GLU A 342 -28.83 18.20 4.86
C GLU A 342 -30.08 17.31 4.78
N GLY A 343 -30.46 16.69 5.91
CA GLY A 343 -31.75 16.03 6.08
C GLY A 343 -31.79 14.49 6.19
N ARG A 344 -30.68 13.75 6.12
CA ARG A 344 -30.70 12.29 6.43
C ARG A 344 -29.99 11.98 7.76
N PRO A 345 -30.64 11.33 8.74
CA PRO A 345 -29.95 10.89 9.95
C PRO A 345 -28.87 9.85 9.61
N GLU A 346 -27.67 10.04 10.15
CA GLU A 346 -26.62 9.01 10.19
C GLU A 346 -27.01 7.99 11.25
N GLN A 347 -27.19 6.74 10.84
CA GLN A 347 -27.51 5.66 11.74
C GLN A 347 -26.24 4.88 12.09
N GLU A 348 -25.98 4.72 13.38
CA GLU A 348 -24.77 4.08 13.89
C GLU A 348 -24.95 2.55 13.94
N LEU A 349 -23.96 1.80 13.44
CA LEU A 349 -23.90 0.34 13.60
C LEU A 349 -22.92 0.00 14.73
N ARG A 350 -23.43 -0.67 15.75
CA ARG A 350 -22.63 -1.24 16.83
C ARG A 350 -22.35 -2.70 16.51
N ILE A 351 -21.08 -3.11 16.51
CA ILE A 351 -20.70 -4.52 16.35
C ILE A 351 -20.23 -5.03 17.70
N GLU A 352 -20.85 -6.10 18.18
CA GLU A 352 -20.44 -6.82 19.38
C GLU A 352 -19.71 -8.08 18.95
N ALA A 353 -18.47 -8.23 19.42
CA ALA A 353 -17.60 -9.36 19.12
C ALA A 353 -16.90 -9.82 20.39
N LYS A 354 -16.55 -11.11 20.45
CA LYS A 354 -15.72 -11.66 21.52
C LYS A 354 -14.28 -11.14 21.42
N VAL A 355 -13.78 -10.99 20.20
CA VAL A 355 -12.49 -10.37 19.90
C VAL A 355 -12.61 -9.31 18.82
N SER A 356 -11.77 -8.28 18.91
CA SER A 356 -11.65 -7.21 17.93
C SER A 356 -10.24 -7.15 17.36
N ILE A 357 -10.12 -7.01 16.05
CA ILE A 357 -8.84 -6.97 15.34
C ILE A 357 -8.75 -5.66 14.57
N SER A 358 -7.79 -4.81 14.92
CA SER A 358 -7.45 -3.61 14.16
C SER A 358 -6.45 -3.94 13.05
N ALA A 359 -6.82 -3.67 11.81
CA ALA A 359 -6.03 -3.98 10.62
C ALA A 359 -6.10 -2.86 9.54
N CYS A 360 -6.21 -1.61 9.99
CA CYS A 360 -6.37 -0.42 9.13
C CYS A 360 -5.05 0.03 8.46
N GLY A 361 -3.93 -0.65 8.72
CA GLY A 361 -2.60 -0.30 8.24
C GLY A 361 -1.89 0.73 9.15
N ALA A 362 -0.59 0.91 8.92
CA ALA A 362 0.27 1.68 9.81
C ALA A 362 -0.11 3.17 9.96
N LEU A 363 -0.86 3.73 9.01
CA LEU A 363 -1.31 5.11 9.13
C LEU A 363 -2.63 5.23 9.91
N MET A 364 -3.53 4.25 9.79
CA MET A 364 -4.92 4.36 10.26
C MET A 364 -5.26 3.52 11.48
N THR A 365 -4.45 2.49 11.82
CA THR A 365 -4.61 1.77 13.09
C THR A 365 -4.33 2.66 14.31
N PRO A 366 -3.25 3.46 14.37
CA PRO A 366 -3.02 4.34 15.51
C PRO A 366 -4.14 5.33 15.84
N PRO A 367 -4.72 6.09 14.87
CA PRO A 367 -5.82 6.99 15.18
C PRO A 367 -7.08 6.24 15.63
N LEU A 368 -7.36 5.05 15.09
CA LEU A 368 -8.46 4.20 15.56
C LEU A 368 -8.28 3.82 17.04
N LEU A 369 -7.09 3.33 17.42
CA LEU A 369 -6.82 2.94 18.81
C LEU A 369 -6.87 4.12 19.78
N ARG A 370 -6.27 5.27 19.42
CA ARG A 370 -6.31 6.48 20.26
C ARG A 370 -7.72 7.02 20.44
N ASN A 371 -8.53 7.04 19.37
CA ASN A 371 -9.91 7.48 19.43
C ASN A 371 -10.79 6.52 20.25
N SER A 372 -10.36 5.27 20.39
CA SER A 372 -10.97 4.27 21.27
C SER A 372 -10.53 4.40 22.74
N GLY A 373 -9.73 5.43 23.08
CA GLY A 373 -9.33 5.76 24.45
C GLY A 373 -8.03 5.12 24.93
N LEU A 374 -7.32 4.36 24.08
CA LEU A 374 -6.03 3.77 24.43
C LEU A 374 -4.95 4.87 24.56
N LYS A 375 -4.05 4.70 25.54
CA LYS A 375 -3.06 5.68 25.98
C LYS A 375 -1.62 5.20 25.86
N ASN A 376 -1.38 3.97 25.38
CA ASN A 376 -0.03 3.42 25.29
C ASN A 376 0.86 4.34 24.43
N ARG A 377 2.01 4.75 24.99
CA ARG A 377 2.93 5.72 24.40
C ARG A 377 3.45 5.33 23.01
N HIS A 378 3.43 4.05 22.68
CA HIS A 378 3.91 3.52 21.40
C HIS A 378 2.86 3.60 20.28
N ILE A 379 1.57 3.76 20.61
CA ILE A 379 0.51 3.91 19.60
C ILE A 379 0.76 5.21 18.83
N GLY A 380 0.99 5.09 17.52
CA GLY A 380 1.28 6.19 16.61
C GLY A 380 2.72 6.70 16.70
N ARG A 381 3.63 5.95 17.30
CA ARG A 381 5.07 6.24 17.33
C ARG A 381 5.83 5.13 16.59
N ASN A 382 7.12 5.34 16.32
CA ASN A 382 7.96 4.34 15.64
C ASN A 382 7.49 4.02 14.21
N LEU A 383 6.93 5.00 13.50
CA LEU A 383 6.53 4.78 12.10
C LEU A 383 7.79 4.63 11.25
N HIS A 384 7.99 3.49 10.64
CA HIS A 384 9.03 3.27 9.64
C HIS A 384 8.45 3.38 8.24
N LEU A 385 9.23 3.99 7.34
CA LEU A 385 8.96 4.02 5.91
C LEU A 385 10.09 3.29 5.18
N HIS A 386 9.80 2.77 3.99
CA HIS A 386 10.83 2.61 2.95
C HIS A 386 10.70 3.78 1.98
N PRO A 387 11.43 4.89 2.18
CA PRO A 387 11.50 5.90 1.15
C PRO A 387 12.16 5.28 -0.08
N VAL A 388 11.74 5.73 -1.26
CA VAL A 388 12.40 5.42 -2.52
C VAL A 388 12.80 6.71 -3.20
N SER A 389 14.03 6.71 -3.72
CA SER A 389 14.53 7.73 -4.64
C SER A 389 14.75 7.06 -5.98
N MET A 390 14.27 7.70 -7.05
CA MET A 390 14.32 7.12 -8.40
C MET A 390 15.41 7.82 -9.23
N ALA A 391 16.09 7.02 -10.03
CA ALA A 391 16.81 7.48 -11.21
C ALA A 391 15.98 7.14 -12.44
N TRP A 392 16.17 7.91 -13.51
CA TRP A 392 15.55 7.66 -14.79
C TRP A 392 16.60 7.55 -15.90
N GLY A 393 16.29 6.77 -16.93
CA GLY A 393 17.09 6.61 -18.13
C GLY A 393 16.22 6.59 -19.38
N TYR A 394 16.57 7.37 -20.38
CA TYR A 394 15.87 7.45 -21.66
C TYR A 394 16.49 6.51 -22.70
N PHE A 395 15.67 5.67 -23.34
CA PHE A 395 16.09 4.69 -24.33
C PHE A 395 15.31 4.87 -25.64
N PRO A 396 15.86 5.62 -26.62
CA PRO A 396 15.16 5.90 -27.87
C PRO A 396 14.76 4.62 -28.61
N ASP A 397 13.78 4.70 -29.51
CA ASP A 397 13.28 3.55 -30.29
C ASP A 397 14.35 2.86 -31.14
N SER A 398 15.46 3.56 -31.43
CA SER A 398 16.65 2.97 -32.06
C SER A 398 17.33 1.90 -31.20
N THR A 399 16.96 1.75 -29.93
CA THR A 399 17.48 0.74 -28.99
C THR A 399 16.72 -0.58 -29.18
N ALA A 400 16.93 -1.23 -30.33
CA ALA A 400 16.15 -2.40 -30.79
C ALA A 400 16.15 -3.58 -29.79
N GLU A 401 17.21 -3.72 -29.00
CA GLU A 401 17.39 -4.80 -28.02
C GLU A 401 16.50 -4.67 -26.77
N LEU A 402 15.82 -3.53 -26.58
CA LEU A 402 14.93 -3.27 -25.43
C LEU A 402 13.52 -2.87 -25.90
N PRO A 403 12.69 -3.85 -26.33
CA PRO A 403 11.33 -3.58 -26.80
C PRO A 403 10.36 -3.24 -25.64
N GLY A 404 9.16 -2.78 -26.00
CA GLY A 404 8.06 -2.49 -25.08
C GLY A 404 8.05 -1.06 -24.53
N LYS A 405 7.14 -0.78 -23.61
CA LYS A 405 7.00 0.56 -23.00
C LYS A 405 7.05 0.50 -21.48
N CYS A 406 7.36 1.63 -20.85
CA CYS A 406 7.52 1.69 -19.39
C CYS A 406 6.25 1.33 -18.60
N TYR A 407 5.06 1.43 -19.19
CA TYR A 407 3.79 1.12 -18.55
C TYR A 407 3.24 -0.27 -18.91
N GLU A 408 3.99 -1.10 -19.63
CA GLU A 408 3.58 -2.43 -20.07
C GLU A 408 4.27 -3.52 -19.23
N GLY A 409 3.60 -4.67 -19.10
CA GLY A 409 4.18 -5.90 -18.58
C GLY A 409 4.06 -6.15 -17.08
N GLY A 410 4.74 -7.21 -16.62
CA GLY A 410 4.91 -7.46 -15.19
C GLY A 410 5.73 -6.33 -14.56
N ILE A 411 5.24 -5.71 -13.49
CA ILE A 411 5.81 -4.45 -13.04
C ILE A 411 7.16 -4.62 -12.32
N ILE A 412 7.21 -5.44 -11.26
CA ILE A 412 8.46 -5.76 -10.55
C ILE A 412 8.72 -7.25 -10.76
N THR A 413 9.54 -7.59 -11.76
CA THR A 413 9.97 -8.98 -12.06
C THR A 413 11.46 -9.19 -11.79
N SER A 414 12.20 -8.10 -11.61
CA SER A 414 13.65 -8.11 -11.40
C SER A 414 14.05 -7.14 -10.28
N MET A 415 15.12 -7.47 -9.58
CA MET A 415 15.73 -6.62 -8.56
C MET A 415 17.25 -6.78 -8.53
N HIS A 416 17.97 -5.81 -7.97
CA HIS A 416 19.39 -5.93 -7.66
C HIS A 416 19.65 -5.58 -6.19
N ARG A 417 20.40 -6.41 -5.47
CA ARG A 417 20.76 -6.15 -4.07
C ARG A 417 22.06 -5.33 -4.02
N VAL A 418 21.97 -4.12 -3.46
CA VAL A 418 23.13 -3.23 -3.27
C VAL A 418 23.81 -3.51 -1.94
N THR A 419 23.01 -3.69 -0.89
CA THR A 419 23.44 -4.09 0.47
C THR A 419 22.35 -4.97 1.08
N ASP A 420 22.55 -5.49 2.28
CA ASP A 420 21.53 -6.25 3.02
C ASP A 420 20.23 -5.44 3.26
N ARG A 421 20.34 -4.11 3.29
CA ARG A 421 19.23 -3.18 3.57
C ARG A 421 18.86 -2.25 2.40
N THR A 422 19.46 -2.46 1.23
CA THR A 422 19.19 -1.63 0.04
C THR A 422 19.05 -2.50 -1.20
N ILE A 423 17.90 -2.40 -1.86
CA ILE A 423 17.61 -3.06 -3.13
C ILE A 423 17.25 -2.03 -4.19
N ILE A 424 17.48 -2.39 -5.45
CA ILE A 424 17.04 -1.64 -6.62
C ILE A 424 15.95 -2.45 -7.30
N GLU A 425 14.82 -1.81 -7.56
CA GLU A 425 13.70 -2.37 -8.32
C GLU A 425 13.24 -1.32 -9.36
N THR A 426 12.33 -1.71 -10.24
CA THR A 426 11.75 -0.81 -11.25
C THR A 426 10.25 -0.63 -11.02
N PRO A 427 9.73 0.60 -10.89
CA PRO A 427 8.30 0.83 -10.72
C PRO A 427 7.60 0.79 -12.08
N ALA A 428 6.27 0.76 -12.13
CA ALA A 428 5.53 1.25 -13.29
C ALA A 428 4.86 2.55 -12.89
N LEU A 429 5.12 3.60 -13.68
CA LEU A 429 4.55 4.92 -13.50
C LEU A 429 3.59 5.18 -14.65
N GLY A 430 2.33 5.51 -14.34
CA GLY A 430 1.43 6.08 -15.32
C GLY A 430 1.88 7.49 -15.72
N PRO A 431 1.28 8.08 -16.77
CA PRO A 431 1.66 9.41 -17.25
C PRO A 431 1.48 10.51 -16.19
N GLY A 432 0.47 10.39 -15.33
CA GLY A 432 0.21 11.27 -14.20
C GLY A 432 1.28 11.14 -13.11
N ALA A 433 1.56 9.93 -12.61
CA ALA A 433 2.62 9.72 -11.62
C ALA A 433 3.99 10.13 -12.16
N PHE A 434 4.30 9.83 -13.43
CA PHE A 434 5.51 10.29 -14.09
C PHE A 434 5.61 11.82 -14.06
N SER A 435 4.55 12.53 -14.48
CA SER A 435 4.52 14.00 -14.48
C SER A 435 4.67 14.62 -13.08
N ALA A 436 4.24 13.91 -12.03
CA ALA A 436 4.33 14.37 -10.64
C ALA A 436 5.73 14.22 -10.03
N VAL A 437 6.55 13.29 -10.52
CA VAL A 437 7.91 13.06 -10.01
C VAL A 437 8.99 13.73 -10.84
N VAL A 438 8.75 14.03 -12.12
CA VAL A 438 9.73 14.77 -12.92
C VAL A 438 9.83 16.24 -12.48
N PRO A 439 11.05 16.80 -12.34
CA PRO A 439 11.23 18.18 -11.93
C PRO A 439 10.73 19.14 -13.01
N TRP A 440 10.18 20.28 -12.59
CA TRP A 440 9.82 21.36 -13.50
C TRP A 440 10.99 22.31 -13.71
N GLU A 441 11.57 22.31 -14.91
CA GLU A 441 12.59 23.29 -15.32
C GLU A 441 12.01 24.36 -16.24
N SER A 442 11.20 23.95 -17.21
CA SER A 442 10.48 24.84 -18.13
C SER A 442 9.34 24.10 -18.83
N GLY A 443 8.40 24.85 -19.44
CA GLY A 443 7.34 24.24 -20.23
C GLY A 443 7.84 23.48 -21.47
N ARG A 444 9.00 23.86 -22.04
CA ARG A 444 9.63 23.12 -23.15
C ARG A 444 10.22 21.80 -22.65
N ASP A 445 10.96 21.84 -21.55
CA ASP A 445 11.60 20.65 -20.96
C ASP A 445 10.55 19.62 -20.52
N MET A 446 9.48 20.07 -19.84
CA MET A 446 8.37 19.18 -19.46
C MET A 446 7.71 18.52 -20.67
N LYS A 447 7.47 19.27 -21.76
CA LYS A 447 6.91 18.70 -23.01
C LYS A 447 7.84 17.66 -23.61
N GLU A 448 9.15 17.88 -23.59
CA GLU A 448 10.14 16.93 -24.10
C GLU A 448 10.18 15.66 -23.24
N ARG A 449 10.20 15.78 -21.91
CA ARG A 449 10.13 14.64 -20.99
C ARG A 449 8.87 13.82 -21.19
N MET A 450 7.71 14.47 -21.31
CA MET A 450 6.44 13.80 -21.58
C MET A 450 6.45 13.07 -22.93
N ARG A 451 7.02 13.66 -23.99
CA ARG A 451 7.17 12.97 -25.30
C ARG A 451 8.02 11.69 -25.21
N ARG A 452 8.96 11.65 -24.27
CA ARG A 452 9.86 10.51 -24.02
C ARG A 452 9.30 9.51 -23.01
N TYR A 453 8.14 9.77 -22.42
CA TYR A 453 7.54 9.00 -21.32
C TYR A 453 7.59 7.49 -21.57
N ALA A 454 6.99 7.01 -22.66
CA ALA A 454 6.86 5.58 -22.95
C ALA A 454 8.20 4.83 -23.02
N ARG A 455 9.30 5.54 -23.27
CA ARG A 455 10.66 5.03 -23.48
C ARG A 455 11.64 5.48 -22.39
N THR A 456 11.12 5.91 -21.24
CA THR A 456 11.91 6.28 -20.06
C THR A 456 11.75 5.23 -18.98
N ALA A 457 12.82 4.49 -18.68
CA ALA A 457 12.87 3.52 -17.60
C ALA A 457 13.19 4.22 -16.28
N HIS A 458 12.61 3.75 -15.18
CA HIS A 458 12.93 4.19 -13.83
C HIS A 458 13.50 3.02 -13.04
N ALA A 459 14.53 3.30 -12.25
CA ALA A 459 15.06 2.38 -11.26
C ALA A 459 15.09 3.12 -9.92
N PHE A 460 14.55 2.53 -8.87
CA PHE A 460 14.52 3.15 -7.56
C PHE A 460 15.33 2.36 -6.54
N ALA A 461 16.04 3.09 -5.69
CA ALA A 461 16.68 2.51 -4.52
C ALA A 461 15.68 2.50 -3.37
N LEU A 462 15.33 1.30 -2.91
CA LEU A 462 14.56 1.08 -1.69
C LEU A 462 15.54 0.79 -0.55
N CYS A 463 15.49 1.62 0.49
CA CYS A 463 16.35 1.45 1.66
C CYS A 463 15.54 1.26 2.94
N ALA A 464 15.94 0.30 3.78
CA ALA A 464 15.44 0.20 5.15
C ALA A 464 15.87 1.44 5.94
N THR A 465 14.93 2.14 6.58
CA THR A 465 15.27 3.26 7.46
C THR A 465 15.74 2.73 8.81
N ALA A 466 16.96 3.10 9.21
CA ALA A 466 17.50 2.75 10.53
C ALA A 466 16.82 3.52 11.68
N ALA A 467 16.30 4.72 11.40
CA ALA A 467 15.63 5.56 12.39
C ALA A 467 14.12 5.64 12.14
N PRO A 468 13.27 5.58 13.19
CA PRO A 468 11.84 5.75 13.05
C PRO A 468 11.49 7.18 12.63
N ALA A 469 10.53 7.32 11.73
CA ALA A 469 9.80 8.57 11.51
C ALA A 469 8.83 8.81 12.68
N GLN A 470 8.70 10.06 13.09
CA GLN A 470 7.73 10.44 14.12
C GLN A 470 6.42 10.85 13.45
N SER A 471 5.32 10.18 13.81
CA SER A 471 4.00 10.78 13.64
C SER A 471 3.75 11.68 14.85
N THR A 472 3.85 12.99 14.65
CA THR A 472 3.66 14.01 15.71
C THR A 472 2.24 14.55 15.76
N ALA A 473 1.35 14.15 14.84
CA ALA A 473 0.05 14.77 14.67
C ALA A 473 -1.10 13.92 15.21
N ARG A 474 -2.12 14.59 15.79
CA ARG A 474 -3.42 14.00 16.10
C ARG A 474 -4.26 13.94 14.81
N PRO A 475 -5.06 12.88 14.60
CA PRO A 475 -6.02 12.82 13.49
C PRO A 475 -7.06 13.96 13.59
N PRO A 476 -7.64 14.42 12.46
CA PRO A 476 -7.58 13.82 11.12
C PRO A 476 -6.50 14.39 10.17
N SER A 477 -5.69 15.34 10.64
CA SER A 477 -4.67 16.05 9.85
C SER A 477 -3.29 15.40 9.88
N ALA A 478 -3.19 14.13 10.30
CA ALA A 478 -1.91 13.49 10.56
C ALA A 478 -1.16 13.10 9.28
N SER A 479 -0.46 14.06 8.68
CA SER A 479 0.65 13.77 7.76
C SER A 479 1.89 13.43 8.59
N PRO A 480 2.48 12.23 8.44
CA PRO A 480 3.69 11.88 9.17
C PRO A 480 4.82 12.84 8.80
N ARG A 481 5.78 13.05 9.71
CA ARG A 481 7.01 13.78 9.40
C ARG A 481 8.09 12.74 9.06
N ALA A 482 8.65 12.79 7.86
CA ALA A 482 9.71 11.87 7.45
C ALA A 482 10.93 11.97 8.39
N ALA A 483 11.57 10.83 8.66
CA ALA A 483 12.88 10.79 9.31
C ALA A 483 13.97 11.38 8.40
N THR A 484 15.15 11.68 8.96
CA THR A 484 16.32 12.08 8.16
C THR A 484 16.72 10.97 7.20
N THR A 485 16.92 11.32 5.93
CA THR A 485 17.25 10.34 4.88
C THR A 485 18.61 9.67 5.16
N PRO A 486 18.68 8.33 5.23
CA PRO A 486 19.93 7.61 5.43
C PRO A 486 20.99 7.91 4.36
N ARG A 487 22.27 7.99 4.76
CA ARG A 487 23.40 8.13 3.82
C ARG A 487 23.44 7.04 2.73
N SER A 488 22.90 5.86 3.02
CA SER A 488 22.80 4.73 2.09
C SER A 488 21.92 5.01 0.86
N PHE A 489 21.03 6.00 0.89
CA PHE A 489 20.24 6.40 -0.28
C PHE A 489 21.10 6.88 -1.44
N GLY A 490 22.17 7.64 -1.16
CA GLY A 490 23.06 8.15 -2.20
C GLY A 490 23.78 7.02 -2.93
N ALA A 491 24.22 6.00 -2.19
CA ALA A 491 24.86 4.81 -2.78
C ALA A 491 23.89 4.02 -3.67
N GLY A 492 22.64 3.83 -3.22
CA GLY A 492 21.60 3.17 -4.01
C GLY A 492 21.25 3.95 -5.29
N LEU A 493 21.08 5.27 -5.20
CA LEU A 493 20.75 6.11 -6.35
C LEU A 493 21.89 6.15 -7.37
N ARG A 494 23.14 6.28 -6.93
CA ARG A 494 24.32 6.20 -7.80
C ARG A 494 24.44 4.83 -8.47
N ARG A 495 24.16 3.75 -7.75
CA ARG A 495 24.12 2.40 -8.31
C ARG A 495 23.05 2.27 -9.39
N ALA A 496 21.84 2.80 -9.16
CA ALA A 496 20.78 2.80 -10.16
C ALA A 496 21.17 3.56 -11.43
N LEU A 497 21.83 4.73 -11.30
CA LEU A 497 22.35 5.49 -12.43
C LEU A 497 23.40 4.71 -13.21
N ARG A 498 24.38 4.08 -12.54
CA ARG A 498 25.38 3.23 -13.21
C ARG A 498 24.72 2.10 -14.01
N ILE A 499 23.71 1.44 -13.44
CA ILE A 499 22.96 0.39 -14.12
C ILE A 499 22.28 0.95 -15.38
N LEU A 500 21.61 2.11 -15.29
CA LEU A 500 20.93 2.71 -16.44
C LEU A 500 21.91 3.12 -17.55
N VAL A 501 23.08 3.66 -17.19
CA VAL A 501 24.16 3.98 -18.14
C VAL A 501 24.65 2.70 -18.82
N ALA A 502 24.97 1.66 -18.05
CA ALA A 502 25.47 0.39 -18.57
C ALA A 502 24.42 -0.37 -19.40
N ALA A 503 23.13 -0.16 -19.13
CA ALA A 503 22.04 -0.68 -19.94
C ALA A 503 21.93 0.01 -21.32
N GLY A 504 22.68 1.10 -21.56
CA GLY A 504 22.70 1.82 -22.83
C GLY A 504 21.70 2.98 -22.91
N ALA A 505 21.36 3.61 -21.78
CA ALA A 505 20.54 4.83 -21.80
C ALA A 505 21.22 5.92 -22.64
N ALA A 506 20.46 6.66 -23.43
CA ALA A 506 20.96 7.82 -24.17
C ALA A 506 21.15 9.05 -23.26
N GLU A 507 20.36 9.12 -22.19
CA GLU A 507 20.40 10.17 -21.18
C GLU A 507 19.91 9.59 -19.85
N VAL A 508 20.58 9.91 -18.75
CA VAL A 508 20.20 9.49 -17.40
C VAL A 508 20.05 10.71 -16.49
N GLY A 509 19.28 10.58 -15.42
CA GLY A 509 19.18 11.66 -14.44
C GLY A 509 18.46 11.29 -13.17
N THR A 510 18.34 12.29 -12.30
CA THR A 510 17.61 12.21 -11.03
C THR A 510 16.34 13.03 -11.10
N HIS A 511 15.54 12.97 -10.03
CA HIS A 511 14.37 13.85 -9.83
C HIS A 511 14.69 15.07 -8.95
N ARG A 512 15.96 15.50 -8.92
CA ARG A 512 16.35 16.74 -8.23
C ARG A 512 15.75 17.95 -8.95
N SER A 513 15.36 18.97 -8.20
CA SER A 513 14.63 20.15 -8.68
C SER A 513 15.34 20.95 -9.76
N ASP A 514 16.67 20.85 -9.86
CA ASP A 514 17.49 21.47 -10.91
C ASP A 514 17.63 20.61 -12.17
N GLY A 515 17.00 19.43 -12.21
CA GLY A 515 16.99 18.56 -13.38
C GLY A 515 18.30 17.80 -13.62
N LEU A 516 19.16 17.62 -12.61
CA LEU A 516 20.46 16.95 -12.74
C LEU A 516 20.41 15.70 -13.66
N ARG A 517 21.13 15.77 -14.79
CA ARG A 517 21.14 14.76 -15.85
C ARG A 517 22.47 14.71 -16.62
N LEU A 518 22.74 13.57 -17.24
CA LEU A 518 23.91 13.30 -18.07
C LEU A 518 23.48 12.70 -19.41
N ARG A 519 23.91 13.29 -20.53
CA ARG A 519 23.81 12.66 -21.85
C ARG A 519 24.91 11.63 -21.98
N CYS A 520 24.58 10.39 -22.32
CA CYS A 520 25.53 9.27 -22.27
C CYS A 520 26.28 9.06 -23.60
N LYS A 521 25.91 9.76 -24.68
CA LYS A 521 26.61 9.62 -25.96
C LYS A 521 28.02 10.22 -25.86
N GLY A 522 29.05 9.36 -26.01
CA GLY A 522 30.45 9.78 -26.03
C GLY A 522 31.04 10.13 -24.67
N VAL A 523 30.36 9.79 -23.57
CA VAL A 523 30.89 9.97 -22.21
C VAL A 523 31.95 8.93 -21.91
N ARG A 524 32.99 9.33 -21.18
CA ARG A 524 34.00 8.43 -20.62
C ARG A 524 33.61 8.07 -19.20
N ASP A 525 34.19 7.01 -18.65
CA ASP A 525 33.95 6.58 -17.26
C ASP A 525 34.20 7.71 -16.25
N ALA A 526 35.25 8.52 -16.47
CA ALA A 526 35.54 9.68 -15.62
C ALA A 526 34.41 10.74 -15.61
N ASP A 527 33.72 10.92 -16.74
CA ASP A 527 32.60 11.86 -16.85
C ASP A 527 31.36 11.32 -16.12
N VAL A 528 31.17 9.99 -16.15
CA VAL A 528 30.12 9.30 -15.36
C VAL A 528 30.41 9.44 -13.87
N GLU A 529 31.64 9.20 -13.43
CA GLU A 529 32.01 9.33 -12.01
C GLU A 529 31.86 10.77 -11.50
N ALA A 530 32.29 11.77 -12.28
CA ALA A 530 32.08 13.18 -11.94
C ALA A 530 30.59 13.52 -11.79
N PHE A 531 29.73 13.00 -12.67
CA PHE A 531 28.28 13.15 -12.55
C PHE A 531 27.73 12.48 -11.28
N LEU A 532 28.21 11.27 -10.93
CA LEU A 532 27.76 10.55 -9.74
C LEU A 532 28.19 11.23 -8.44
N ASP A 533 29.32 11.94 -8.43
CA ASP A 533 29.77 12.74 -7.30
C ASP A 533 28.82 13.92 -7.02
N GLU A 534 28.21 14.49 -8.05
CA GLU A 534 27.15 15.51 -7.91
C GLU A 534 25.80 14.97 -7.42
N VAL A 535 25.60 13.64 -7.46
CA VAL A 535 24.35 13.02 -7.02
C VAL A 535 24.29 13.01 -5.50
N THR A 536 23.50 13.93 -4.98
CA THR A 536 23.23 14.15 -3.56
C THR A 536 21.79 13.79 -3.21
N ILE A 537 21.59 13.38 -1.96
CA ILE A 537 20.25 13.15 -1.41
C ILE A 537 19.77 14.47 -0.81
N GLU A 538 18.98 15.19 -1.59
CA GLU A 538 18.46 16.48 -1.18
C GLU A 538 17.37 16.34 -0.12
N LYS A 539 17.21 17.41 0.66
CA LYS A 539 16.11 17.56 1.59
C LYS A 539 14.81 17.91 0.83
N GLY A 540 13.68 17.84 1.53
CA GLY A 540 12.41 18.27 0.95
C GLY A 540 12.35 19.79 0.72
N PRO A 541 11.42 20.27 -0.13
CA PRO A 541 11.29 21.67 -0.53
C PRO A 541 11.02 22.63 0.63
N MET A 542 10.54 22.13 1.77
CA MET A 542 10.23 22.94 2.95
C MET A 542 11.43 23.09 3.93
N TYR A 543 12.62 22.59 3.59
CA TYR A 543 13.80 22.74 4.43
C TYR A 543 14.49 24.10 4.22
N PRO A 544 14.70 24.91 5.28
CA PRO A 544 15.38 26.19 5.15
C PRO A 544 16.81 26.05 4.61
N GLY A 545 17.18 26.93 3.66
CA GLY A 545 18.52 26.96 3.06
C GLY A 545 18.79 25.85 2.04
N SER A 546 17.76 25.14 1.56
CA SER A 546 17.90 24.14 0.50
C SER A 546 17.71 24.80 -0.87
N ASP A 547 18.80 25.00 -1.62
CA ASP A 547 18.73 25.52 -3.00
C ASP A 547 18.21 24.46 -3.99
N LYS A 548 18.30 23.18 -3.59
CA LYS A 548 17.86 22.01 -4.34
C LYS A 548 17.00 21.12 -3.46
N TRP A 549 16.06 20.41 -4.08
CA TRP A 549 15.19 19.46 -3.38
C TRP A 549 14.87 18.27 -4.28
N ALA A 550 14.42 17.18 -3.66
CA ALA A 550 13.92 16.00 -4.35
C ALA A 550 12.68 15.45 -3.62
N ILE A 551 11.79 14.83 -4.39
CA ILE A 551 10.61 14.16 -3.84
C ILE A 551 10.92 12.67 -3.70
N PHE A 552 10.69 12.13 -2.51
CA PHE A 552 10.70 10.69 -2.28
C PHE A 552 9.29 10.12 -2.39
N CYS A 553 9.19 8.82 -2.63
CA CYS A 553 7.92 8.09 -2.56
C CYS A 553 8.00 6.99 -1.49
N SER A 554 6.86 6.55 -0.97
CA SER A 554 6.81 5.32 -0.15
C SER A 554 5.43 4.66 -0.22
N ALA A 555 5.43 3.39 -0.59
CA ALA A 555 4.27 2.50 -0.47
C ALA A 555 4.34 1.62 0.80
N HIS A 556 5.41 1.72 1.58
CA HIS A 556 5.69 0.83 2.70
C HIS A 556 5.67 1.63 4.00
N GLN A 557 4.59 1.48 4.77
CA GLN A 557 4.41 2.10 6.08
C GLN A 557 4.28 1.02 7.15
N MET A 558 5.07 1.10 8.23
CA MET A 558 5.11 0.05 9.26
C MET A 558 5.48 0.56 10.66
N GLY A 559 5.29 -0.27 11.69
CA GLY A 559 5.81 -0.05 13.06
C GLY A 559 5.06 0.93 13.97
N SER A 560 4.00 1.57 13.47
CA SER A 560 3.27 2.60 14.22
C SER A 560 2.48 2.09 15.44
N CYS A 561 2.35 0.78 15.62
CA CYS A 561 1.80 0.10 16.79
C CYS A 561 2.64 -1.17 17.06
N ARG A 562 3.97 -1.03 17.05
CA ARG A 562 4.90 -2.17 17.05
C ARG A 562 4.65 -3.15 18.19
N MET A 563 4.92 -4.43 17.92
CA MET A 563 5.01 -5.47 18.93
C MET A 563 6.20 -5.21 19.86
N GLY A 564 6.08 -5.63 21.12
CA GLY A 564 7.18 -5.59 22.07
C GLY A 564 7.08 -6.72 23.09
N ALA A 565 8.20 -7.03 23.73
CA ALA A 565 8.26 -8.04 24.81
C ALA A 565 7.55 -7.57 26.10
N SER A 566 7.36 -6.25 26.27
CA SER A 566 6.64 -5.66 27.38
C SER A 566 5.85 -4.40 26.98
N PRO A 567 4.92 -3.91 27.82
CA PRO A 567 4.23 -2.64 27.60
C PRO A 567 5.18 -1.43 27.49
N ARG A 568 6.41 -1.54 27.99
CA ARG A 568 7.43 -0.49 27.87
C ARG A 568 8.06 -0.45 26.48
N ASP A 569 7.96 -1.53 25.71
CA ASP A 569 8.72 -1.74 24.48
C ASP A 569 7.83 -1.64 23.22
N GLY A 570 6.54 -1.94 23.33
CA GLY A 570 5.60 -1.90 22.21
C GLY A 570 4.16 -1.47 22.58
N ALA A 571 3.35 -1.28 21.55
CA ALA A 571 1.92 -0.95 21.70
C ALA A 571 1.07 -2.20 22.00
N VAL A 572 1.54 -3.35 21.50
CA VAL A 572 0.94 -4.67 21.67
C VAL A 572 2.01 -5.69 22.06
N ASP A 573 1.59 -6.85 22.54
CA ASP A 573 2.48 -7.93 22.93
C ASP A 573 2.94 -8.80 21.76
N GLY A 574 3.65 -9.90 22.07
CA GLY A 574 4.15 -10.88 21.11
C GLY A 574 3.06 -11.68 20.38
N ALA A 575 1.83 -11.68 20.89
CA ALA A 575 0.65 -12.25 20.24
C ALA A 575 -0.19 -11.20 19.50
N GLY A 576 0.28 -9.94 19.47
CA GLY A 576 -0.41 -8.81 18.86
C GLY A 576 -1.61 -8.31 19.67
N GLU A 577 -1.77 -8.75 20.92
CA GLU A 577 -2.82 -8.26 21.82
C GLU A 577 -2.40 -6.91 22.46
N SER A 578 -3.35 -6.00 22.58
CA SER A 578 -3.16 -4.72 23.26
C SER A 578 -2.82 -4.94 24.74
N TRP A 579 -1.76 -4.27 25.20
CA TRP A 579 -1.41 -4.23 26.62
C TRP A 579 -2.48 -3.57 27.51
N GLU A 580 -3.37 -2.77 26.91
CA GLU A 580 -4.36 -1.95 27.62
C GLU A 580 -5.79 -2.46 27.51
N ALA A 581 -6.06 -3.40 26.58
CA ALA A 581 -7.40 -3.89 26.31
C ALA A 581 -7.37 -5.37 25.94
N GLU A 582 -7.98 -6.20 26.79
CA GLU A 582 -8.14 -7.63 26.55
C GLU A 582 -9.05 -7.91 25.36
N GLY A 583 -8.70 -8.91 24.55
CA GLY A 583 -9.46 -9.29 23.35
C GLY A 583 -9.35 -8.29 22.19
N LEU A 584 -8.51 -7.26 22.30
CA LEU A 584 -8.19 -6.32 21.22
C LEU A 584 -6.81 -6.62 20.63
N TYR A 585 -6.79 -7.05 19.39
CA TYR A 585 -5.58 -7.40 18.65
C TYR A 585 -5.29 -6.40 17.53
N VAL A 586 -4.04 -6.35 17.09
CA VAL A 586 -3.62 -5.65 15.88
C VAL A 586 -3.06 -6.68 14.89
N CYS A 587 -3.42 -6.59 13.61
CA CYS A 587 -2.98 -7.52 12.56
C CYS A 587 -2.72 -6.76 11.25
N ASP A 588 -1.72 -5.88 11.22
CA ASP A 588 -1.28 -5.19 10.01
C ASP A 588 0.19 -4.73 10.10
N GLY A 589 0.68 -3.96 9.13
CA GLY A 589 2.06 -3.46 9.08
C GLY A 589 2.48 -2.59 10.25
N SER A 590 1.55 -2.04 11.04
CA SER A 590 1.86 -1.30 12.26
C SER A 590 2.59 -2.13 13.31
N LEU A 591 2.49 -3.47 13.26
CA LEU A 591 3.13 -4.39 14.19
C LEU A 591 4.65 -4.50 14.05
N LEU A 592 5.19 -4.24 12.85
CA LEU A 592 6.58 -4.60 12.54
C LEU A 592 7.56 -3.79 13.41
N PRO A 593 8.52 -4.42 14.10
CA PRO A 593 9.42 -3.72 15.02
C PRO A 593 10.29 -2.64 14.36
N THR A 594 10.81 -2.95 13.16
CA THR A 594 11.68 -2.06 12.36
C THR A 594 11.34 -2.17 10.87
N ALA A 595 12.05 -1.41 10.02
CA ALA A 595 11.91 -1.48 8.58
C ALA A 595 12.44 -2.81 8.01
N VAL A 596 11.61 -3.55 7.26
CA VAL A 596 11.97 -4.92 6.80
C VAL A 596 12.99 -4.96 5.65
N GLY A 597 13.28 -3.84 4.99
CA GLY A 597 14.27 -3.75 3.89
C GLY A 597 13.84 -4.33 2.54
N VAL A 598 12.67 -4.95 2.47
CA VAL A 598 12.03 -5.49 1.25
C VAL A 598 10.54 -5.14 1.22
N ASN A 599 9.78 -5.55 0.19
CA ASN A 599 8.33 -5.30 0.13
C ASN A 599 7.63 -6.06 1.29
N PRO A 600 6.88 -5.39 2.17
CA PRO A 600 6.45 -5.97 3.44
C PRO A 600 5.21 -6.87 3.33
N MET A 601 4.64 -7.07 2.15
CA MET A 601 3.36 -7.78 1.98
C MET A 601 3.41 -9.19 2.57
N ILE A 602 4.43 -9.99 2.23
CA ILE A 602 4.57 -11.37 2.74
C ILE A 602 4.81 -11.35 4.24
N THR A 603 5.67 -10.46 4.73
CA THR A 603 5.94 -10.29 6.17
C THR A 603 4.67 -10.00 6.97
N ILE A 604 3.84 -9.05 6.50
CA ILE A 604 2.59 -8.65 7.15
C ILE A 604 1.56 -9.77 7.14
N GLN A 605 1.40 -10.44 5.99
CA GLN A 605 0.46 -11.56 5.87
C GLN A 605 0.90 -12.75 6.75
N SER A 606 2.20 -13.03 6.84
CA SER A 606 2.72 -14.17 7.60
C SER A 606 2.59 -13.97 9.11
N ILE A 607 2.88 -12.76 9.62
CA ILE A 607 2.65 -12.48 11.04
C ILE A 607 1.16 -12.51 11.35
N ALA A 608 0.30 -11.92 10.51
CA ALA A 608 -1.15 -11.99 10.69
C ALA A 608 -1.67 -13.44 10.69
N TYR A 609 -1.12 -14.31 9.85
CA TYR A 609 -1.45 -15.74 9.84
C TYR A 609 -1.09 -16.41 11.17
N CYS A 610 0.10 -16.16 11.71
CA CYS A 610 0.52 -16.69 13.02
C CYS A 610 -0.43 -16.23 14.13
N LEU A 611 -0.64 -14.91 14.23
CA LEU A 611 -1.47 -14.32 15.28
C LEU A 611 -2.91 -14.82 15.21
N SER A 612 -3.46 -14.95 14.00
CA SER A 612 -4.86 -15.38 13.83
C SER A 612 -5.10 -16.84 14.19
N ASN A 613 -4.10 -17.71 14.09
CA ASN A 613 -4.20 -19.06 14.64
C ASN A 613 -4.25 -19.02 16.17
N GLY A 614 -3.40 -18.21 16.82
CA GLY A 614 -3.47 -18.02 18.27
C GLY A 614 -4.79 -17.41 18.74
N ILE A 615 -5.32 -16.41 18.02
CA ILE A 615 -6.63 -15.80 18.31
C ILE A 615 -7.76 -16.85 18.18
N ALA A 616 -7.70 -17.72 17.18
CA ALA A 616 -8.67 -18.81 17.04
C ALA A 616 -8.66 -19.75 18.27
N ASP A 617 -7.48 -20.05 18.80
CA ASP A 617 -7.36 -20.88 20.00
C ASP A 617 -7.98 -20.18 21.22
N THR A 618 -7.79 -18.86 21.36
CA THR A 618 -8.43 -18.08 22.45
C THR A 618 -9.96 -18.03 22.36
N LEU A 619 -10.54 -18.10 21.16
CA LEU A 619 -11.99 -18.13 20.95
C LEU A 619 -12.62 -19.51 21.18
N SER A 620 -11.79 -20.56 21.31
CA SER A 620 -12.22 -21.94 21.57
C SER A 620 -12.43 -22.22 23.06
N HIS A 621 -11.94 -21.32 23.93
CA HIS A 621 -12.02 -21.37 25.39
C HIS A 621 -12.92 -20.25 25.89
#